data_AF-A0A971N489-F1
#
_entry.id   AF-A0A971N489-F1
#
_cell.length_a   1.000
_cell.length_b   1.000
_cell.length_c   1.000
_cell.angle_alpha   90.00
_cell.angle_beta   90.00
_cell.angle_gamma   90.00
#
_symmetry.space_group_name_H-M   'P 1'
#
loop_
_entity.id
_entity.type
_entity.pdbx_description
1 polymer ?
#
loop_
_entity_poly.entity_id
_entity_poly.type
_entity_poly.pdbx_seq_one_letter_code
_entity_poly.pdbx_strand_id
1 'polypeptide(L)' 'MIWQFWLTILGLAILSTDLYLAAAVYVDAKKQRRYVLNLSPALWALVAFLFPLLGFFVYWLMHHSTLVPRKKEPFDY' A
#
# COMPACT_ATOMS: atom_id res chain seq x y z
N MET A 1 -30.80 -16.66 5.96
CA MET A 1 -30.83 -15.26 5.46
C MET A 1 -29.99 -14.31 6.31
N ILE A 2 -30.23 -14.15 7.62
CA ILE A 2 -29.46 -13.18 8.45
C ILE A 2 -27.93 -13.42 8.44
N TRP A 3 -27.52 -14.68 8.47
CA TRP A 3 -26.09 -15.07 8.48
C TRP A 3 -25.38 -14.74 7.17
N GLN A 4 -26.06 -14.94 6.03
CA GLN A 4 -25.53 -14.57 4.71
C GLN A 4 -25.38 -13.06 4.59
N PHE A 5 -26.33 -12.28 5.13
CA PHE A 5 -26.26 -10.83 5.17
C PHE A 5 -25.02 -10.32 5.93
N TRP A 6 -24.77 -10.87 7.11
CA TRP A 6 -23.57 -10.52 7.89
C TRP A 6 -22.28 -10.93 7.18
N LEU A 7 -22.25 -12.12 6.55
CA LEU A 7 -21.10 -12.56 5.76
C LEU A 7 -20.84 -11.66 4.55
N THR A 8 -21.89 -11.19 3.86
CA THR A 8 -21.74 -10.24 2.74
C THR A 8 -21.20 -8.90 3.20
N ILE A 9 -21.68 -8.36 4.33
CA ILE A 9 -21.15 -7.10 4.89
C ILE A 9 -19.69 -7.26 5.28
N LEU A 10 -19.34 -8.37 5.94
CA LEU A 10 -17.97 -8.63 6.36
C LEU A 10 -17.03 -8.80 5.17
N GLY A 11 -17.46 -9.53 4.13
CA GLY A 11 -16.72 -9.64 2.88
C GLY A 11 -16.53 -8.29 2.19
N LEU A 12 -17.58 -7.47 2.11
CA LEU A 12 -17.51 -6.13 1.52
C LEU A 12 -16.59 -5.20 2.30
N ALA A 13 -16.60 -5.28 3.62
CA ALA A 13 -15.73 -4.49 4.49
C ALA A 13 -14.27 -4.87 4.28
N ILE A 14 -13.94 -6.16 4.30
CA ILE A 14 -12.58 -6.66 4.04
C ILE A 14 -12.10 -6.20 2.67
N LEU A 15 -12.91 -6.40 1.64
CA LEU A 15 -12.55 -6.06 0.26
C LEU A 15 -12.39 -4.54 0.08
N SER A 16 -13.19 -3.73 0.78
CA SER A 16 -13.05 -2.27 0.78
C SER A 16 -11.76 -1.81 1.47
N THR A 17 -11.41 -2.43 2.61
CA THR A 17 -10.15 -2.14 3.30
C THR A 17 -8.95 -2.52 2.45
N ASP A 18 -9.02 -3.66 1.76
CA ASP A 18 -7.95 -4.15 0.91
C ASP A 18 -7.74 -3.27 -0.33
N LEU A 19 -8.85 -2.81 -0.93
CA LEU A 19 -8.81 -1.85 -2.03
C LEU A 19 -8.23 -0.49 -1.59
N TYR A 20 -8.59 -0.03 -0.38
CA TYR A 20 -8.02 1.18 0.20
C TYR A 20 -6.51 1.05 0.43
N LEU A 21 -6.07 -0.09 0.97
CA LEU A 21 -4.66 -0.38 1.20
C LEU A 21 -3.87 -0.41 -0.10
N ALA A 22 -4.37 -1.08 -1.14
CA ALA A 22 -3.77 -1.11 -2.46
C ALA A 22 -3.64 0.30 -3.07
N ALA A 23 -4.66 1.14 -2.92
CA ALA A 23 -4.63 2.53 -3.36
C ALA A 23 -3.59 3.37 -2.60
N ALA A 24 -3.47 3.18 -1.29
CA ALA A 24 -2.47 3.86 -0.47
C ALA A 24 -1.03 3.46 -0.90
N VAL A 25 -0.78 2.17 -1.08
CA VAL A 25 0.50 1.63 -1.59
C VAL A 25 0.82 2.20 -2.97
N TYR A 26 -0.16 2.27 -3.88
CA TYR A 26 0.03 2.85 -5.21
C TYR A 26 0.48 4.32 -5.16
N VAL A 27 -0.20 5.12 -4.34
CA VAL A 27 0.09 6.54 -4.18
C VAL A 27 1.48 6.75 -3.57
N ASP A 28 1.84 5.97 -2.56
CA ASP A 28 3.15 6.08 -1.92
C ASP A 28 4.28 5.56 -2.82
N ALA A 29 4.06 4.48 -3.57
CA ALA A 29 5.00 3.99 -4.58
C ALA A 29 5.24 5.02 -5.70
N LYS A 30 4.23 5.81 -6.08
CA LYS A 30 4.41 6.94 -7.02
C LYS A 30 5.22 8.09 -6.45
N LYS A 31 5.13 8.36 -5.14
CA LYS A 31 5.87 9.43 -4.48
C LYS A 31 7.35 9.07 -4.28
N GLN A 32 7.68 7.78 -4.21
CA GLN A 32 9.07 7.32 -4.12
C GLN A 32 9.81 7.57 -5.45
N ARG A 33 10.69 8.58 -5.46
CA ARG A 33 11.52 8.97 -6.63
C ARG A 33 12.48 7.89 -7.13
N ARG A 34 12.88 6.98 -6.25
CA ARG A 34 13.59 5.75 -6.62
C ARG A 34 12.54 4.66 -6.58
N TYR A 35 12.26 4.06 -7.73
CA TYR A 35 11.51 2.81 -7.80
C TYR A 35 12.21 1.82 -6.87
N VAL A 36 11.65 1.61 -5.68
CA VAL A 36 12.14 0.60 -4.75
C VAL A 36 12.02 -0.72 -5.52
N LEU A 37 13.16 -1.32 -5.85
CA LEU A 37 13.31 -2.53 -6.68
C LEU A 37 12.99 -2.39 -8.19
N ASN A 38 12.97 -1.18 -8.77
CA ASN A 38 12.69 -0.95 -10.20
C ASN A 38 11.31 -1.49 -10.67
N LEU A 39 10.39 -1.72 -9.72
CA LEU A 39 9.05 -2.22 -9.97
C LEU A 39 8.07 -1.06 -10.16
N SER A 40 7.09 -1.25 -11.03
CA SER A 40 6.07 -0.22 -11.28
C SER A 40 5.16 -0.05 -10.05
N PRO A 41 4.65 1.17 -9.80
CA PRO A 41 3.70 1.41 -8.70
C PRO A 41 2.43 0.54 -8.80
N ALA A 42 2.02 0.20 -10.02
CA ALA A 42 0.89 -0.68 -10.27
C ALA A 42 1.16 -2.12 -9.81
N LEU A 43 2.40 -2.62 -9.97
CA LEU A 43 2.76 -3.95 -9.48
C LEU A 43 2.69 -4.02 -7.96
N TRP A 44 3.16 -2.99 -7.27
CA TRP A 44 3.08 -2.91 -5.81
C TRP A 44 1.64 -2.88 -5.30
N ALA A 45 0.76 -2.12 -5.96
CA ALA A 45 -0.65 -2.08 -5.64
C ALA A 45 -1.34 -3.45 -5.86
N LEU A 46 -0.97 -4.14 -6.94
CA LEU A 46 -1.51 -5.45 -7.28
C LEU A 46 -1.04 -6.52 -6.29
N VAL A 47 0.22 -6.49 -5.87
CA VAL A 47 0.75 -7.36 -4.80
C VAL A 47 0.04 -7.07 -3.48
N ALA A 48 -0.20 -5.80 -3.16
CA ALA A 48 -0.91 -5.41 -1.95
C ALA A 48 -2.36 -5.91 -1.93
N PHE A 49 -3.04 -5.89 -3.09
CA PHE A 49 -4.41 -6.39 -3.25
C PHE A 49 -4.50 -7.92 -3.28
N LEU A 50 -3.52 -8.63 -3.86
CA LEU A 50 -3.54 -10.09 -3.88
C LEU A 50 -3.14 -10.70 -2.54
N PHE A 51 -2.31 -9.99 -1.77
CA PHE A 51 -1.79 -10.46 -0.49
C PHE A 51 -1.96 -9.36 0.56
N PRO A 52 -3.14 -9.23 1.19
CA PRO A 52 -3.47 -8.13 2.12
C PRO A 52 -2.44 -7.93 3.23
N LEU A 53 -1.98 -9.04 3.84
CA LEU A 53 -0.94 -9.04 4.88
C LEU A 53 0.41 -8.53 4.35
N LEU A 54 0.75 -8.92 3.13
CA LEU A 54 1.99 -8.51 2.47
C LEU A 54 1.89 -7.06 2.01
N GLY A 55 0.71 -6.64 1.53
CA GLY A 55 0.36 -5.25 1.22
C GLY A 55 0.48 -4.33 2.41
N PHE A 56 0.09 -4.79 3.60
CA PHE A 56 0.26 -4.03 4.83
C PHE A 56 1.74 -3.86 5.18
N PHE A 57 2.53 -4.92 5.00
CA PHE A 57 3.99 -4.86 5.19
C PHE A 57 4.64 -3.90 4.19
N VAL A 58 4.22 -3.93 2.92
CA VAL A 58 4.69 -3.02 1.87
C VAL A 58 4.29 -1.58 2.18
N TYR A 59 3.04 -1.34 2.57
CA TYR A 59 2.56 -0.03 3.00
C TYR A 59 3.40 0.49 4.16
N TRP A 60 3.61 -0.33 5.19
CA TRP A 60 4.43 0.02 6.34
C TRP A 60 5.88 0.31 5.93
N LEU A 61 6.46 -0.49 5.03
CA LEU A 61 7.80 -0.29 4.49
C LEU A 61 7.88 1.01 3.67
N MET A 62 6.86 1.37 2.91
CA MET A 62 6.85 2.59 2.10
C MET A 62 6.58 3.86 2.93
N HIS A 63 5.71 3.74 3.93
CA HIS A 63 5.17 4.87 4.69
C HIS A 63 5.98 5.17 5.97
N HIS A 64 6.48 4.12 6.64
CA HIS A 64 7.15 4.23 7.94
C HIS A 64 8.62 3.81 7.93
N SER A 65 9.05 2.94 7.01
CA SER A 65 10.50 2.67 6.89
C SER A 65 11.19 3.91 6.36
N THR A 66 12.37 4.19 6.91
CA THR A 66 13.31 5.28 6.58
C THR A 66 13.83 5.27 5.13
N LEU A 67 13.20 4.51 4.23
CA LEU A 67 13.47 4.44 2.80
C LEU A 67 12.93 5.64 2.02
N VAL A 68 12.07 6.46 2.62
CA VAL A 68 11.78 7.79 2.09
C VAL A 68 13.03 8.64 2.29
N PRO A 69 13.69 9.13 1.22
CA PRO A 69 14.80 10.05 1.40
C PRO A 69 14.27 11.27 2.16
N ARG A 70 14.69 11.40 3.42
CA ARG A 70 14.58 12.63 4.19
C ARG A 70 15.03 13.73 3.25
N LYS A 71 14.18 14.76 3.03
CA LYS A 71 14.54 15.94 2.23
C LYS A 71 16.02 16.24 2.43
N LYS A 72 16.83 16.24 1.36
CA LYS A 72 18.15 16.85 1.42
C LYS A 72 17.90 18.26 1.96
N GLU A 73 18.50 18.57 3.10
CA GLU A 73 18.59 19.96 3.51
C GLU A 73 19.33 20.73 2.40
N PRO A 74 18.95 21.99 2.13
CA PRO A 74 19.48 22.75 1.00
C PRO A 74 20.97 23.14 1.15
N PHE A 75 21.69 22.62 2.14
CA PHE A 75 23.03 23.08 2.55
C PHE A 75 24.07 21.96 2.70
N ASP A 76 23.91 20.82 2.03
CA ASP A 76 25.06 19.94 1.80
C ASP A 76 25.82 20.44 0.55
N TYR A 77 26.83 21.28 0.80
CA TYR A 77 27.85 21.71 -0.17
C TYR A 77 28.84 20.58 -0.46
#